data_AF-A0A9W8CLN2-F1
#
_entry.id   AF-A0A9W8CLN2-F1
#
_cell.length_a   1.000
_cell.length_b   1.000
_cell.length_c   1.000
_cell.angle_alpha   90.00
_cell.angle_beta   90.00
_cell.angle_gamma   90.00
#
_symmetry.space_group_name_H-M   'P 1'
#
loop_
_entity.id
_entity.type
_entity.pdbx_description
1 polymer ?
#
loop_
_entity_poly.entity_id
_entity_poly.type
_entity_poly.pdbx_seq_one_letter_code
_entity_poly.pdbx_strand_id
1 'polypeptide(L)' 'MVMDCDRILVMDQGRAVEFDTPANLLARESQFARLVESMRLSKGHWLDGAHSITH' A
#
# COMPACT_ATOMS: atom_id res chain seq x y z
N MET A 1 -3.09 4.47 -11.84
CA MET A 1 -3.24 3.95 -10.45
C MET A 1 -2.38 4.81 -9.53
N VAL A 2 -2.46 4.67 -8.19
CA VAL A 2 -1.63 5.46 -7.24
C VAL A 2 -0.11 5.34 -7.50
N MET A 3 0.29 4.26 -8.15
CA MET A 3 1.69 3.99 -8.54
C MET A 3 2.18 4.81 -9.74
N ASP A 4 1.27 5.43 -10.49
CA ASP A 4 1.60 6.23 -11.68
C ASP A 4 1.65 7.73 -11.37
N CYS A 5 1.51 8.12 -10.09
CA CYS A 5 1.60 9.50 -9.67
C CYS A 5 3.05 9.99 -9.72
N ASP A 6 3.27 11.23 -10.16
CA ASP A 6 4.61 11.84 -10.20
C ASP A 6 5.25 11.89 -8.80
N ARG A 7 4.44 12.23 -7.78
CA ARG A 7 4.83 12.25 -6.36
C ARG A 7 3.64 11.93 -5.47
N ILE A 8 3.92 11.44 -4.28
CA ILE A 8 2.97 11.09 -3.24
C ILE A 8 3.28 11.90 -1.99
N LEU A 9 2.26 12.57 -1.45
CA LEU A 9 2.29 13.22 -0.14
C LEU A 9 1.60 12.31 0.87
N VAL A 10 2.34 11.84 1.89
CA VAL A 10 1.76 11.15 3.04
C VAL A 10 1.60 12.14 4.18
N MET A 11 0.43 12.14 4.79
CA MET A 11 0.11 12.99 5.94
C MET A 11 -0.25 12.15 7.16
N ASP A 12 0.23 12.57 8.32
CA ASP A 12 -0.18 12.04 9.61
C ASP A 12 -0.49 13.21 10.56
N GLN A 13 -1.62 13.13 11.26
CA GLN A 13 -2.11 14.17 12.17
C GLN A 13 -2.09 15.60 11.56
N GLY A 14 -2.47 15.72 10.27
CA GLY A 14 -2.52 16.99 9.55
C GLY A 14 -1.15 17.55 9.14
N ARG A 15 -0.08 16.76 9.26
CA ARG A 15 1.29 17.16 8.88
C ARG A 15 1.83 16.29 7.77
N ALA A 16 2.58 16.87 6.84
CA ALA A 16 3.34 16.13 5.83
C ALA A 16 4.45 15.33 6.52
N VAL A 17 4.45 14.02 6.34
CA VAL A 17 5.48 13.11 6.88
C VAL A 17 6.36 12.50 5.79
N GLU A 18 5.85 12.37 4.56
CA GLU A 18 6.63 11.91 3.40
C GLU A 18 6.19 12.65 2.13
N PHE A 19 7.15 13.02 1.26
CA PHE A 19 6.85 13.60 -0.04
C PHE A 19 7.92 13.20 -1.08
N ASP A 20 7.63 12.21 -1.91
CA ASP A 20 8.57 11.71 -2.92
C ASP A 20 7.84 10.93 -4.03
N THR A 21 8.59 10.43 -5.03
CA THR A 21 8.07 9.52 -6.05
C THR A 21 7.64 8.18 -5.44
N PRO A 22 6.67 7.46 -6.03
CA PRO A 22 6.24 6.15 -5.54
C PRO A 22 7.40 5.15 -5.43
N ALA A 23 8.31 5.14 -6.42
CA ALA A 23 9.47 4.25 -6.44
C ALA A 23 10.40 4.50 -5.24
N ASN A 24 10.69 5.77 -4.93
CA ASN A 24 11.55 6.13 -3.80
C ASN A 24 10.91 5.77 -2.45
N LEU A 25 9.59 5.94 -2.32
CA LEU A 25 8.87 5.58 -1.10
C LEU A 25 8.84 4.06 -0.90
N LEU A 26 8.67 3.28 -1.97
CA LEU A 26 8.66 1.81 -1.89
C LEU A 26 10.03 1.19 -1.64
N ALA A 27 11.13 1.87 -1.99
CA ALA A 27 12.49 1.38 -1.81
C ALA A 27 12.99 1.42 -0.34
N ARG A 28 12.17 1.93 0.59
CA ARG A 28 12.52 2.08 2.02
C ARG A 28 11.33 1.70 2.91
N GLU A 29 11.57 1.59 4.21
CA GLU A 29 10.53 1.38 5.22
C GLU A 29 9.65 2.63 5.45
N SER A 30 8.91 3.05 4.42
CA SER A 30 8.02 4.21 4.45
C SER A 30 6.61 3.85 4.94
N GLN A 31 5.86 4.85 5.41
CA GLN A 31 4.43 4.70 5.71
C GLN A 31 3.65 4.31 4.44
N PHE A 32 4.00 4.91 3.30
CA PHE A 32 3.42 4.54 2.02
C PHE A 32 3.63 3.04 1.70
N ALA A 33 4.83 2.50 1.91
CA ALA A 33 5.13 1.08 1.67
C ALA A 33 4.25 0.16 2.54
N ARG A 34 4.03 0.53 3.81
CA ARG A 34 3.16 -0.23 4.74
C ARG A 34 1.69 -0.21 4.31
N LEU A 35 1.21 0.92 3.79
CA LEU A 35 -0.15 1.03 3.24
C LEU A 35 -0.33 0.12 2.02
N VAL A 36 0.64 0.12 1.10
CA VAL A 36 0.64 -0.72 -0.10
C VAL A 36 0.66 -2.20 0.27
N GLU A 37 1.45 -2.59 1.26
CA GLU A 37 1.50 -3.98 1.73
C GLU A 37 0.16 -4.43 2.33
N SER A 38 -0.46 -3.58 3.15
CA SER A 38 -1.79 -3.85 3.70
C SER A 38 -2.84 -4.09 2.61
N MET A 39 -2.79 -3.31 1.52
CA MET A 39 -3.69 -3.48 0.37
C MET A 39 -3.48 -4.82 -0.36
N ARG A 40 -2.24 -5.30 -0.47
CA ARG A 40 -1.93 -6.61 -1.08
C ARG A 40 -2.49 -7.75 -0.23
N LEU A 41 -2.34 -7.67 1.09
CA LEU A 41 -2.84 -8.68 2.03
C LEU A 41 -4.37 -8.75 2.02
N SER A 42 -5.07 -7.61 1.97
CA SER A 42 -6.55 -7.59 1.86
C SER A 42 -7.05 -8.26 0.58
N LYS A 43 -6.24 -8.28 -0.49
CA LYS A 43 -6.57 -8.96 -1.74
C LYS A 43 -6.36 -10.49 -1.66
N GLY A 44 -5.46 -10.96 -0.79
CA GLY A 44 -5.16 -12.39 -0.58
C GLY A 44 -6.22 -13.12 0.26
N HIS A 45 -6.76 -12.47 1.29
CA HIS A 45 -7.78 -13.05 2.18
C HIS A 45 -9.05 -13.56 1.45
N TRP A 46 -9.48 -12.89 0.37
CA TRP A 46 -10.62 -13.36 -0.43
C TRP A 46 -10.31 -14.61 -1.26
N LEU A 47 -9.04 -14.85 -1.61
CA LEU A 47 -8.60 -16.01 -2.39
C LEU A 47 -8.46 -17.25 -1.49
N ASP A 48 -8.02 -17.07 -0.25
CA ASP A 48 -7.90 -18.14 0.74
C ASP A 48 -9.27 -18.69 1.18
N GLY A 49 -10.29 -17.83 1.26
CA GLY A 49 -11.67 -18.24 1.56
C GLY A 49 -12.38 -19.00 0.44
N ALA A 50 -11.96 -18.81 -0.82
CA ALA A 50 -12.56 -19.47 -1.99
C ALA A 50 -12.13 -20.94 -2.14
N HIS A 51 -11.01 -21.34 -1.53
CA HIS A 51 -10.57 -22.74 -1.50
C HIS A 51 -11.29 -23.60 -0.45
N SER A 52 -12.10 -23.00 0.43
CA SER A 52 -12.85 -23.75 1.47
C SER A 52 -14.24 -24.23 1.01
N ILE A 53 -14.77 -23.72 -0.11
CA ILE A 53 -16.14 -24.03 -0.59
C ILE A 53 -16.18 -25.25 -1.52
N THR A 54 -15.05 -25.91 -1.77
CA THR A 54 -15.03 -27.19 -2.49
C THR A 54 -14.89 -28.34 -1.47
N HIS A 55 -15.91 -28.58 -0.66
CA HIS A 55 -16.21 -29.87 -0.03
C HIS A 55 -17.72 -29.97 0.23
#